data_AF-A0A7M7PIL4-F1
#
_entry.id   AF-A0A7M7PIL4-F1
#
_cell.length_a   1.000
_cell.length_b   1.000
_cell.length_c   1.000
_cell.angle_alpha   90.00
_cell.angle_beta   90.00
_cell.angle_gamma   90.00
#
_symmetry.space_group_name_H-M   'P 1'
#
loop_
_entity.id
_entity.type
_entity.pdbx_description
1 polymer ?
#
loop_
_entity_poly.entity_id
_entity_poly.type
_entity_poly.pdbx_seq_one_letter_code
_entity_poly.pdbx_strand_id
1 'polypeptide(L)'
;MSAIVLYITSVNPSQETKKNHQKIKMILDRKKIKCEDIDIAQSTDAKQKMRDIVGDPKALPPQICNGETYCGDYAAFDNAVEAEDIESFLKLK
;
A
#
# COMPACT_ATOMS: atom_id res chain seq x y z
N MET A 1 7.94 14.65 6.99
CA MET A 1 8.27 14.08 5.67
C MET A 1 7.25 12.99 5.43
N SER A 2 6.30 13.19 4.52
CA SER A 2 5.28 12.19 4.19
C SER A 2 5.90 11.14 3.28
N ALA A 3 6.00 9.90 3.76
CA ALA A 3 6.59 8.80 3.02
C ALA A 3 5.48 7.77 2.78
N ILE A 4 4.91 7.76 1.58
CA ILE A 4 3.95 6.72 1.21
C ILE A 4 4.72 5.42 1.00
N VAL A 5 4.32 4.41 1.75
CA VAL A 5 4.90 3.08 1.74
C VAL A 5 3.85 2.11 1.23
N LEU A 6 4.22 1.31 0.24
CA LEU A 6 3.39 0.24 -0.31
C LEU A 6 4.06 -1.08 0.01
N TYR A 7 3.42 -1.87 0.87
CA TYR A 7 3.87 -3.22 1.16
C TYR A 7 3.41 -4.15 0.03
N ILE A 8 4.38 -4.86 -0.55
CA ILE A 8 4.20 -5.79 -1.66
C ILE A 8 4.81 -7.15 -1.33
N THR A 9 4.55 -8.15 -2.16
CA THR A 9 5.26 -9.43 -2.12
C THR A 9 5.75 -9.79 -3.51
N SER A 10 7.05 -10.03 -3.67
CA SER A 10 7.61 -10.56 -4.93
C SER A 10 7.48 -12.08 -5.02
N VAL A 11 7.40 -12.78 -3.89
CA VAL A 11 7.30 -14.24 -3.85
C VAL A 11 5.83 -14.66 -3.88
N ASN A 12 5.51 -15.48 -4.89
CA ASN A 12 4.18 -16.06 -5.12
C ASN A 12 2.96 -15.11 -5.02
N PRO A 13 3.00 -13.87 -5.55
CA PRO A 13 1.82 -13.03 -5.61
C PRO A 13 0.77 -13.65 -6.55
N SER A 14 -0.49 -13.62 -6.12
CA SER A 14 -1.61 -13.97 -6.98
C SER A 14 -1.68 -13.02 -8.18
N GLN A 15 -2.37 -13.43 -9.24
CA GLN A 15 -2.59 -12.56 -10.41
C GLN A 15 -3.31 -11.27 -10.01
N GLU A 16 -4.21 -11.34 -9.04
CA GLU A 16 -4.93 -10.19 -8.51
C GLU A 16 -3.99 -9.24 -7.75
N THR A 17 -3.16 -9.75 -6.84
CA THR A 17 -2.18 -8.94 -6.09
C THR A 17 -1.23 -8.19 -7.02
N LYS A 18 -0.75 -8.84 -8.09
CA LYS A 18 0.09 -8.17 -9.11
C LYS A 18 -0.64 -7.03 -9.81
N LYS A 19 -1.88 -7.27 -10.25
CA LYS A 19 -2.70 -6.24 -10.91
C LYS A 19 -2.98 -5.07 -9.98
N ASN A 20 -3.31 -5.35 -8.72
CA ASN A 20 -3.60 -4.32 -7.71
C ASN A 20 -2.36 -3.46 -7.43
N HIS A 21 -1.18 -4.08 -7.25
CA HIS A 21 0.10 -3.36 -7.11
C HIS A 21 0.38 -2.47 -8.33
N GLN A 22 0.28 -3.01 -9.55
CA GLN A 22 0.51 -2.25 -10.78
C GLN A 22 -0.44 -1.06 -10.91
N LYS A 23 -1.73 -1.25 -10.60
CA LYS A 23 -2.73 -0.18 -10.62
C LYS A 23 -2.42 0.91 -9.60
N ILE A 24 -2.12 0.55 -8.35
CA ILE A 24 -1.74 1.50 -7.30
C ILE A 24 -0.56 2.35 -7.77
N LYS A 25 0.51 1.70 -8.26
CA LYS A 25 1.70 2.41 -8.77
C LYS A 25 1.37 3.36 -9.91
N MET A 26 0.62 2.89 -10.90
CA MET A 26 0.25 3.69 -12.06
C MET A 26 -0.53 4.96 -11.67
N ILE A 27 -1.44 4.84 -10.69
CA ILE A 27 -2.24 5.97 -10.23
C ILE A 27 -1.41 6.94 -9.38
N LEU A 28 -0.59 6.43 -8.46
CA LEU A 28 0.29 7.27 -7.65
C LEU A 28 1.30 8.04 -8.51
N ASP A 29 1.87 7.39 -9.54
CA ASP A 29 2.77 8.02 -10.50
C ASP A 29 2.08 9.14 -11.30
N ARG A 30 0.87 8.89 -11.80
CA ARG A 30 0.04 9.92 -12.47
C ARG A 30 -0.26 11.11 -11.58
N LYS A 31 -0.46 10.89 -10.27
CA LYS A 31 -0.67 11.95 -9.26
C LYS A 31 0.64 12.57 -8.76
N LYS A 32 1.81 12.12 -9.26
CA LYS A 32 3.16 12.56 -8.84
C LYS A 32 3.45 12.35 -7.35
N ILE A 33 2.84 11.33 -6.76
CA ILE A 33 3.02 10.98 -5.35
C ILE A 33 4.14 9.94 -5.27
N LYS A 34 5.22 10.29 -4.57
CA LYS A 34 6.33 9.36 -4.34
C LYS A 34 5.87 8.25 -3.39
N CYS A 35 6.09 7.01 -3.81
CA CYS A 35 5.74 5.81 -3.08
C CYS A 35 6.91 4.81 -3.10
N GLU A 36 7.30 4.36 -1.92
CA GLU A 36 8.34 3.34 -1.70
C GLU A 36 7.71 1.95 -1.62
N ASP A 37 8.31 0.98 -2.31
CA ASP A 37 7.87 -0.42 -2.24
C ASP A 37 8.68 -1.18 -1.21
N ILE A 38 7.99 -1.74 -0.21
CA ILE A 38 8.60 -2.62 0.77
C ILE A 38 8.14 -4.05 0.48
N ASP A 39 9.09 -4.90 0.11
CA ASP A 39 8.82 -6.31 -0.17
C ASP A 39 8.86 -7.15 1.10
N ILE A 40 7.69 -7.60 1.55
CA ILE A 40 7.53 -8.43 2.74
C ILE A 40 8.09 -9.84 2.54
N ALA A 41 8.36 -10.26 1.31
CA ALA A 41 8.95 -11.57 1.05
C ALA A 41 10.47 -11.59 1.30
N GLN A 42 11.12 -10.43 1.25
CA GLN A 42 12.56 -10.31 1.45
C GLN A 42 12.94 -10.06 2.91
N SER A 43 11.99 -9.65 3.76
CA SER A 43 12.22 -9.40 5.18
C SER A 43 11.03 -9.84 6.03
N THR A 44 11.29 -10.74 6.98
CA THR A 44 10.32 -11.16 8.00
C THR A 44 9.89 -9.98 8.87
N ASP A 45 10.81 -9.06 9.19
CA ASP A 45 10.52 -7.85 9.97
C ASP A 45 9.57 -6.92 9.21
N ALA A 46 9.76 -6.75 7.89
CA ALA A 46 8.84 -5.96 7.07
C ALA A 46 7.43 -6.56 7.04
N LYS A 47 7.33 -7.89 6.97
CA LYS A 47 6.04 -8.62 7.04
C LYS A 47 5.36 -8.40 8.39
N GLN A 48 6.11 -8.48 9.48
CA GLN A 48 5.56 -8.28 10.82
C GLN A 48 5.13 -6.82 11.01
N LYS A 49 5.99 -5.86 10.61
CA LYS A 49 5.68 -4.43 10.66
C LYS A 49 4.42 -4.07 9.89
N MET A 50 4.25 -4.62 8.68
CA MET A 50 3.00 -4.44 7.91
C MET A 50 1.78 -4.90 8.71
N ARG A 51 1.83 -6.10 9.30
CA ARG A 51 0.71 -6.68 10.07
C ARG A 51 0.41 -5.89 11.33
N ASP A 52 1.45 -5.42 12.01
CA ASP A 52 1.33 -4.61 13.22
C ASP A 52 0.68 -3.25 12.92
N ILE A 53 1.09 -2.59 11.82
CA ILE A 53 0.51 -1.33 11.37
C ILE A 53 -0.96 -1.49 10.95
N VAL A 54 -1.26 -2.56 10.21
CA VAL A 54 -2.63 -2.89 9.79
C VAL A 54 -3.50 -3.30 10.98
N GLY A 55 -2.90 -3.87 12.03
CA GLY A 55 -3.61 -4.46 13.17
C GLY A 55 -4.25 -5.81 12.84
N ASP A 56 -3.86 -6.46 11.73
CA ASP A 56 -4.34 -7.77 11.32
C ASP A 56 -3.17 -8.75 11.06
N PRO A 57 -3.03 -9.82 11.87
CA PRO A 57 -1.98 -10.82 11.67
C PRO A 57 -2.12 -11.61 10.36
N LYS A 58 -3.28 -11.55 9.70
CA LYS A 58 -3.56 -12.19 8.41
C LYS A 58 -3.54 -11.21 7.24
N ALA A 59 -3.16 -9.96 7.46
CA ALA A 59 -3.05 -8.97 6.39
C ALA A 59 -2.18 -9.48 5.23
N LEU A 60 -2.69 -9.28 4.02
CA LEU A 60 -2.05 -9.62 2.76
C LEU A 60 -1.78 -8.35 1.94
N PRO A 61 -0.67 -8.29 1.19
CA PRO A 61 -0.41 -7.19 0.28
C PRO A 61 -1.40 -7.16 -0.90
N PRO A 62 -1.62 -6.00 -1.53
CA PRO A 62 -0.99 -4.70 -1.25
C PRO A 62 -1.59 -3.96 -0.05
N GLN A 63 -0.72 -3.35 0.77
CA GLN A 63 -1.14 -2.50 1.90
C GLN A 63 -0.44 -1.14 1.84
N ILE A 64 -1.21 -0.06 1.95
CA ILE A 64 -0.71 1.32 1.82
C ILE A 64 -0.63 1.96 3.19
N CYS A 65 0.52 2.55 3.48
CA CYS A 65 0.80 3.27 4.72
C CYS A 65 1.42 4.63 4.41
N ASN A 66 1.24 5.59 5.30
CA ASN A 66 1.99 6.84 5.33
C ASN A 66 2.89 6.82 6.57
N GLY A 67 4.17 6.52 6.37
CA GLY A 67 5.09 6.17 7.44
C GLY A 67 4.59 4.96 8.23
N GLU A 68 4.24 5.17 9.50
CA GLU A 68 3.74 4.14 10.41
C GLU A 68 2.21 4.16 10.56
N THR A 69 1.54 5.01 9.79
CA THR A 69 0.09 5.13 9.82
C THR A 69 -0.53 4.34 8.68
N TYR A 70 -1.40 3.39 9.01
CA TYR A 70 -2.15 2.64 8.01
C TYR A 70 -3.13 3.55 7.25
N CYS A 71 -3.11 3.49 5.92
CA CYS A 71 -4.06 4.22 5.06
C CYS A 71 -5.19 3.30 4.61
N GLY A 72 -4.86 2.12 4.09
CA GLY A 72 -5.84 1.14 3.63
C GLY A 72 -5.26 0.09 2.69
N ASP A 73 -6.10 -0.86 2.31
CA ASP A 73 -5.82 -1.87 1.30
C ASP A 73 -6.14 -1.36 -0.12
N TYR A 74 -6.10 -2.25 -1.11
CA TYR A 74 -6.46 -1.91 -2.49
C TYR A 74 -7.92 -1.43 -2.62
N ALA A 75 -8.87 -2.05 -1.94
CA ALA A 75 -10.29 -1.70 -2.09
C ALA A 75 -10.57 -0.29 -1.55
N ALA A 76 -10.00 0.04 -0.39
CA ALA A 76 -10.09 1.38 0.16
C ALA A 76 -9.39 2.42 -0.74
N PHE A 77 -8.25 2.05 -1.34
CA PHE A 77 -7.57 2.89 -2.31
C PHE A 77 -8.41 3.13 -3.58
N ASP A 78 -8.97 2.08 -4.17
CA ASP A 78 -9.81 2.17 -5.37
C ASP A 78 -11.01 3.08 -5.13
N ASN A 79 -11.70 2.92 -4.00
CA ASN A 79 -12.79 3.80 -3.58
C ASN A 79 -12.34 5.27 -3.45
N ALA A 80 -11.16 5.52 -2.88
CA ALA A 80 -10.61 6.87 -2.76
C ALA A 80 -10.21 7.48 -4.11
N VAL A 81 -9.79 6.65 -5.07
CA VAL A 81 -9.52 7.06 -6.45
C VAL A 81 -10.82 7.48 -7.13
N GLU A 82 -11.88 6.66 -7.00
CA GLU A 82 -13.20 6.96 -7.56
C GLU A 82 -13.85 8.21 -6.94
N ALA A 83 -13.64 8.42 -5.64
CA ALA A 83 -14.11 9.60 -4.92
C ALA A 83 -13.22 10.85 -5.12
N GLU A 84 -12.15 10.77 -5.93
CA GLU A 84 -11.14 11.81 -6.12
C GLU A 84 -10.45 12.29 -4.82
N ASP A 85 -10.47 11.47 -3.76
CA ASP A 85 -10.03 11.80 -2.41
C ASP A 85 -8.74 11.08 -1.97
N ILE A 86 -7.88 10.77 -2.94
CA ILE A 86 -6.61 10.05 -2.72
C ILE A 86 -5.73 10.74 -1.67
N GLU A 87 -5.67 12.07 -1.65
CA GLU A 87 -4.80 12.79 -0.71
C GLU A 87 -5.23 12.60 0.75
N SER A 88 -6.54 12.59 1.02
CA SER A 88 -7.07 12.35 2.35
C SER A 88 -6.93 10.88 2.74
N PHE A 89 -7.17 9.96 1.80
CA PHE A 89 -6.90 8.53 1.99
C PHE A 89 -5.43 8.28 2.38
N LEU A 90 -4.50 8.94 1.70
CA LEU A 90 -3.06 8.84 1.97
C LEU A 90 -2.61 9.67 3.19
N LYS A 91 -3.53 10.40 3.85
CA LYS A 91 -3.25 11.24 5.02
C LYS A 91 -2.16 12.28 4.73
N LEU A 92 -2.24 12.88 3.55
CA LEU A 92 -1.33 13.95 3.10
C LEU A 92 -1.84 15.35 3.46
N LYS A 93 -3.08 15.44 3.96
CA LYS A 93 -3.76 16.65 4.43
C LYS A 93 -3.90 16.63 5.95
#